data_AF-A0A9E2ETG4-F1
#
_entry.id   AF-A0A9E2ETG4-F1
#
_cell.length_a   1.000
_cell.length_b   1.000
_cell.length_c   1.000
_cell.angle_alpha   90.00
_cell.angle_beta   90.00
_cell.angle_gamma   90.00
#
_symmetry.space_group_name_H-M   'P 1'
#
loop_
_entity.id
_entity.type
_entity.pdbx_description
1 polymer ?
#
loop_
_entity_poly.entity_id
_entity_poly.type
_entity_poly.pdbx_seq_one_letter_code
_entity_poly.pdbx_strand_id
1 'polypeptide(L)' 'IIVGGGIRSFEALQNAYNAGADMVVIGTAFEQNMSFLDEIKQYNERII' A
#
# COMPACT_ATOMS: atom_id res chain seq x y z
N ILE A 1 -12.78 -5.67 -7.07
CA ILE A 1 -11.53 -6.40 -7.35
C ILE A 1 -10.57 -6.16 -6.20
N ILE A 2 -10.19 -7.24 -5.52
CA ILE A 2 -9.21 -7.19 -4.42
C ILE A 2 -7.88 -7.69 -4.98
N VAL A 3 -6.81 -6.92 -4.79
CA VAL A 3 -5.46 -7.29 -5.23
C VAL A 3 -4.61 -7.59 -3.99
N GLY A 4 -3.97 -8.75 -3.96
CA GLY A 4 -3.08 -9.15 -2.87
C GLY A 4 -1.78 -9.76 -3.39
N GLY A 5 -0.68 -9.52 -2.67
CA GLY A 5 0.65 -10.09 -2.94
C GLY A 5 1.62 -9.13 -3.64
N GLY A 6 2.87 -9.11 -3.18
CA GLY A 6 3.97 -8.38 -3.84
C GLY A 6 4.02 -6.85 -3.65
N ILE A 7 3.06 -6.25 -2.93
CA ILE A 7 3.06 -4.81 -2.65
C ILE A 7 4.08 -4.50 -1.56
N ARG A 8 5.24 -3.96 -1.96
CA ARG A 8 6.39 -3.67 -1.08
C ARG A 8 6.82 -2.20 -1.11
N SER A 9 6.09 -1.34 -1.82
CA SER A 9 6.38 0.09 -1.93
C SER A 9 5.10 0.89 -2.17
N PHE A 10 5.16 2.20 -1.91
CA PHE A 10 4.05 3.11 -2.11
C PHE A 10 3.68 3.25 -3.59
N GLU A 11 4.67 3.21 -4.48
CA GLU A 11 4.47 3.19 -5.94
C GLU A 11 3.67 1.94 -6.37
N ALA A 12 4.02 0.76 -5.85
CA ALA A 12 3.29 -0.46 -6.17
C ALA A 12 1.83 -0.41 -5.70
N LEU A 13 1.58 0.20 -4.53
CA LEU A 13 0.24 0.45 -4.01
C LEU A 13 -0.55 1.38 -4.94
N GLN A 14 0.04 2.52 -5.34
CA GLN A 14 -0.59 3.45 -6.28
C GLN A 14 -0.89 2.80 -7.64
N ASN A 15 0.05 2.03 -8.18
CA ASN A 15 -0.13 1.33 -9.44
C ASN A 15 -1.29 0.32 -9.38
N ALA A 16 -1.46 -0.38 -8.25
CA ALA A 16 -2.60 -1.29 -8.07
C ALA A 16 -3.94 -0.55 -8.09
N TYR A 17 -4.04 0.59 -7.41
CA TYR A 17 -5.25 1.43 -7.46
C TYR A 17 -5.49 2.01 -8.85
N ASN A 18 -4.46 2.52 -9.52
CA ASN A 18 -4.56 3.05 -10.88
C ASN A 18 -4.97 1.98 -11.91
N ALA A 19 -4.64 0.71 -11.65
CA ALA A 19 -5.07 -0.44 -12.45
C ALA A 19 -6.54 -0.87 -12.17
N GLY A 20 -7.23 -0.22 -11.24
CA GLY A 20 -8.63 -0.49 -10.91
C GLY A 20 -8.84 -1.44 -9.72
N ALA A 21 -7.86 -1.56 -8.82
CA ALA A 21 -8.09 -2.26 -7.55
C ALA A 21 -9.06 -1.46 -6.67
N ASP A 22 -10.10 -2.12 -6.17
CA ASP A 22 -11.00 -1.52 -5.18
C ASP A 22 -10.42 -1.62 -3.75
N MET A 23 -9.55 -2.61 -3.52
CA MET A 23 -8.86 -2.82 -2.26
C MET A 23 -7.52 -3.52 -2.51
N VAL A 24 -6.48 -3.07 -1.81
CA VAL A 24 -5.14 -3.66 -1.87
C VAL A 24 -4.78 -4.28 -0.53
N VAL A 25 -4.41 -5.56 -0.52
CA VAL A 25 -4.03 -6.31 0.68
C VAL A 25 -2.51 -6.45 0.75
N ILE A 26 -1.93 -5.92 1.82
CA ILE A 26 -0.50 -5.94 2.10
C ILE A 26 -0.24 -7.04 3.14
N GLY A 27 0.47 -8.09 2.73
CA GLY A 27 0.85 -9.22 3.59
C GLY A 27 2.26 -9.06 4.16
N THR A 28 3.20 -9.91 3.75
CA THR A 28 4.58 -10.01 4.28
C THR A 28 5.39 -8.70 4.29
N ALA A 29 5.04 -7.70 3.48
CA ALA A 29 5.67 -6.39 3.53
C ALA A 29 5.38 -5.64 4.85
N PHE A 30 4.23 -5.92 5.47
CA PHE A 30 3.84 -5.40 6.78
C PHE A 30 4.78 -5.85 7.90
N GLU A 31 5.24 -7.11 7.85
CA GLU A 31 6.06 -7.70 8.91
C GLU A 31 7.54 -7.33 8.80
N GLN A 32 8.03 -7.04 7.60
CA GLN A 32 9.46 -6.87 7.34
C GLN A 32 9.92 -5.41 7.23
N ASN A 33 8.99 -4.45 7.09
CA ASN A 33 9.37 -3.05 6.87
C ASN A 33 8.37 -2.05 7.49
N MET A 34 8.58 -1.71 8.76
CA MET A 34 7.80 -0.68 9.48
C MET A 34 7.82 0.69 8.76
N SER A 35 8.91 1.04 8.09
CA SER A 35 9.03 2.33 7.39
C SER A 35 8.00 2.47 6.26
N PHE A 36 7.62 1.37 5.61
CA PHE A 36 6.57 1.40 4.58
C PHE A 36 5.19 1.76 5.16
N LEU A 37 4.90 1.32 6.39
CA LEU A 37 3.65 1.71 7.07
C LEU A 37 3.66 3.18 7.49
N ASP A 38 4.81 3.69 7.92
CA ASP A 38 4.94 5.11 8.28
C ASP A 38 4.75 6.02 7.06
N GLU A 39 5.26 5.63 5.88
CA GLU A 39 4.99 6.32 4.62
C GLU A 39 3.49 6.38 4.28
N ILE A 40 2.78 5.25 4.43
CA ILE A 40 1.33 5.18 4.18
C ILE A 40 0.57 6.06 5.18
N LYS A 41 0.91 6.01 6.47
CA LYS A 41 0.28 6.84 7.51
C LYS A 41 0.49 8.32 7.23
N GLN A 42 1.72 8.73 6.95
CA GLN A 42 2.05 10.12 6.65
C GLN A 42 1.30 10.62 5.40
N TYR A 43 1.16 9.77 4.38
CA TYR A 43 0.35 10.11 3.21
C TYR A 43 -1.12 10.34 3.58
N ASN A 44 -1.71 9.46 4.39
CA ASN A 44 -3.11 9.59 4.82
C ASN A 44 -3.35 10.86 5.65
N GLU A 45 -2.45 11.18 6.58
CA GLU A 45 -2.53 12.39 7.43
C GLU A 45 -2.41 13.70 6.64
N ARG A 46 -1.79 13.69 5.45
CA ARG A 46 -1.69 14.87 4.59
C ARG A 46 -2.95 15.15 3.77
N ILE A 47 -3.87 14.19 3.70
CA ILE A 47 -5.11 14.30 2.91
C ILE A 47 -6.31 14.70 3.79
N ILE A 48 -6.16 14.66 5.12
CA ILE A 48 -7.14 15.13 6.12
C ILE A 48 -6.77 16.55 6.56
#